data_AF-A0A099YEX3-F1
#
_entry.id   AF-A0A099YEX3-F1
#
_cell.length_a   1.000
_cell.length_b   1.000
_cell.length_c   1.000
_cell.angle_alpha   90.00
_cell.angle_beta   90.00
_cell.angle_gamma   90.00
#
_symmetry.space_group_name_H-M   'P 1'
#
loop_
_entity.id
_entity.type
_entity.pdbx_description
1 polymer ?
#
loop_
_entity_poly.entity_id
_entity_poly.type
_entity_poly.pdbx_seq_one_letter_code
_entity_poly.pdbx_strand_id
1 'polypeptide(L)'
;MPYHILMMQQVKHMVDDPLIVAFIGCVIADVITGYVRAAFVRKTNSTKGLFGLVKHTIVLVTIISIYPYLISLGYAWLAQTVVWGYIINYLTSITENWGEMGLWLPPQIKQILVKLQSDYDATDYNAITGAKQNKGGK
;
A
#
# COMPACT_ATOMS: atom_id res chain seq x y z
N MET A 1 -34.40 2.95 12.32
CA MET A 1 -33.40 3.13 13.40
C MET A 1 -32.80 4.52 13.27
N PRO A 2 -32.57 5.28 14.36
CA PRO A 2 -31.86 6.55 14.31
C PRO A 2 -30.45 6.40 13.70
N TYR A 3 -30.00 7.39 12.92
CA TYR A 3 -28.76 7.30 12.16
C TYR A 3 -27.51 7.05 13.04
N HIS A 4 -27.45 7.64 14.23
CA HIS A 4 -26.34 7.43 15.15
C HIS A 4 -26.24 5.98 15.64
N ILE A 5 -27.37 5.28 15.83
CA ILE A 5 -27.36 3.86 16.23
C ILE A 5 -26.92 2.98 15.05
N LEU A 6 -27.38 3.32 13.83
CA LEU A 6 -26.92 2.65 12.61
C LEU A 6 -25.40 2.78 12.46
N MET A 7 -24.86 3.97 12.66
CA MET A 7 -23.42 4.23 12.57
C MET A 7 -22.64 3.41 13.61
N MET A 8 -23.09 3.37 14.87
CA MET A 8 -22.47 2.54 15.91
C MET A 8 -22.49 1.05 15.55
N GLN A 9 -23.57 0.58 14.92
CA GLN A 9 -23.67 -0.79 14.44
C GLN A 9 -22.67 -1.07 13.31
N GLN A 10 -22.51 -0.15 12.35
CA GLN A 10 -21.53 -0.31 11.28
C GLN A 10 -20.09 -0.27 11.77
N VAL A 11 -19.79 0.54 12.80
CA VAL A 11 -18.46 0.53 13.44
C VAL A 11 -18.18 -0.84 14.07
N LYS A 12 -19.16 -1.46 14.73
CA LYS A 12 -18.99 -2.83 15.27
C LYS A 12 -18.75 -3.84 14.16
N HIS A 13 -19.55 -3.81 13.10
CA HIS A 13 -19.35 -4.69 11.95
C HIS A 13 -17.98 -4.52 11.29
N MET A 14 -17.45 -3.30 11.22
CA MET A 14 -16.12 -3.03 10.68
C MET A 14 -15.00 -3.71 11.49
N VAL A 15 -15.11 -3.76 12.82
CA VAL A 15 -14.09 -4.39 13.69
C VAL A 15 -13.99 -5.89 13.43
N ASP A 16 -15.12 -6.54 13.14
CA ASP A 16 -15.20 -7.98 12.85
C ASP A 16 -15.02 -8.30 11.36
N ASP A 17 -14.80 -7.30 10.50
CA ASP A 17 -14.69 -7.47 9.06
C ASP A 17 -13.31 -8.05 8.66
N PRO A 18 -13.25 -9.26 8.07
CA PRO A 18 -11.99 -9.87 7.65
C PRO A 18 -11.17 -9.00 6.68
N LEU A 19 -11.83 -8.19 5.85
CA LEU A 19 -11.15 -7.29 4.90
C LEU A 19 -10.39 -6.18 5.63
N ILE A 20 -10.99 -5.62 6.69
CA ILE A 20 -10.36 -4.58 7.52
C ILE A 20 -9.22 -5.17 8.33
N VAL A 21 -9.39 -6.37 8.87
CA VAL A 21 -8.32 -7.11 9.57
C VAL A 21 -7.15 -7.36 8.63
N ALA A 22 -7.40 -7.84 7.41
CA ALA A 22 -6.36 -8.05 6.39
C ALA A 22 -5.66 -6.73 6.01
N PHE A 23 -6.41 -5.65 5.86
CA PHE A 23 -5.86 -4.32 5.60
C PHE A 23 -4.92 -3.84 6.70
N ILE A 24 -5.34 -3.90 7.96
CA ILE A 24 -4.50 -3.54 9.11
C ILE A 24 -3.24 -4.41 9.15
N GLY A 25 -3.40 -5.72 8.90
CA GLY A 25 -2.27 -6.65 8.78
C GLY A 25 -1.26 -6.23 7.71
N CYS A 26 -1.73 -5.80 6.53
CA CYS A 26 -0.87 -5.29 5.46
C CYS A 26 -0.14 -4.00 5.88
N VAL A 27 -0.80 -3.07 6.56
CA VAL A 27 -0.14 -1.85 7.05
C VAL A 27 0.97 -2.19 8.05
N ILE A 28 0.70 -3.07 9.00
CA ILE A 28 1.69 -3.50 10.00
C ILE A 28 2.87 -4.20 9.32
N ALA A 29 2.59 -5.11 8.38
CA ALA A 29 3.63 -5.79 7.61
C ALA A 29 4.49 -4.80 6.81
N ASP A 30 3.88 -3.80 6.17
CA ASP A 30 4.60 -2.77 5.43
C ASP A 30 5.51 -1.93 6.32
N VAL A 31 5.01 -1.49 7.47
CA VAL A 31 5.82 -0.76 8.46
C VAL A 31 7.02 -1.62 8.90
N ILE A 32 6.79 -2.88 9.27
CA ILE A 32 7.85 -3.80 9.70
C ILE A 32 8.87 -4.00 8.57
N THR A 33 8.42 -4.32 7.35
CA THR A 33 9.34 -4.55 6.22
C THR A 33 10.13 -3.29 5.86
N GLY A 34 9.54 -2.10 5.98
CA GLY A 34 10.22 -0.83 5.79
C GLY A 34 11.36 -0.60 6.79
N TYR A 35 11.14 -0.93 8.08
CA TYR A 35 12.19 -0.86 9.09
C TYR A 35 13.29 -1.90 8.88
N VAL A 36 12.91 -3.14 8.55
CA VAL A 36 13.88 -4.21 8.25
C VAL A 36 14.74 -3.80 7.05
N ARG A 37 14.13 -3.32 5.97
CA ARG A 37 14.82 -2.81 4.78
C ARG A 37 15.79 -1.68 5.13
N ALA A 38 15.38 -0.72 5.97
CA ALA A 38 16.26 0.37 6.41
C ALA A 38 17.49 -0.13 7.19
N ALA A 39 17.34 -1.19 8.00
CA ALA A 39 18.43 -1.83 8.73
C ALA A 39 19.38 -2.58 7.78
N PHE A 40 18.85 -3.34 6.81
CA PHE A 40 19.65 -4.07 5.81
C PHE A 40 20.48 -3.14 4.92
N VAL A 41 19.88 -2.04 4.44
CA VAL A 41 20.54 -1.08 3.55
C VAL A 41 21.49 -0.13 4.31
N ARG A 42 21.59 -0.24 5.65
CA ARG A 42 22.40 0.62 6.54
C ARG A 42 22.16 2.12 6.34
N LYS A 43 20.99 2.50 5.82
CA LYS A 43 20.57 3.89 5.61
C LYS A 43 19.39 4.21 6.50
N THR A 44 19.66 4.37 7.79
CA THR A 44 18.65 4.79 8.76
C THR A 44 18.70 6.31 8.91
N ASN A 45 17.75 7.00 8.30
CA ASN A 45 17.48 8.40 8.63
C ASN A 45 16.19 8.45 9.46
N SER A 46 16.32 8.84 10.72
CA SER A 46 15.19 8.91 11.67
C SER A 46 14.05 9.78 11.17
N THR A 47 14.35 10.85 10.44
CA THR A 47 13.35 11.74 9.83
C THR A 47 12.52 10.99 8.78
N LYS A 48 13.16 10.17 7.94
CA LYS A 48 12.45 9.35 6.94
C LYS A 48 11.53 8.31 7.59
N GLY A 49 11.98 7.69 8.68
CA GLY A 49 11.17 6.73 9.44
C GLY A 49 9.90 7.37 10.03
N LEU A 50 10.04 8.57 10.62
CA LEU A 50 8.91 9.30 11.18
C LEU A 50 7.90 9.71 10.09
N PHE A 51 8.36 10.22 8.96
CA PHE A 51 7.47 10.55 7.82
C PHE A 51 6.71 9.32 7.30
N GLY A 52 7.36 8.15 7.25
CA GLY A 52 6.70 6.89 6.91
C GLY A 52 5.56 6.55 7.87
N LEU A 53 5.83 6.57 9.18
CA LEU A 53 4.81 6.31 10.20
C LEU A 53 3.61 7.28 10.12
N VAL A 54 3.87 8.58 9.90
CA VAL A 54 2.80 9.58 9.74
C VAL A 54 1.94 9.25 8.53
N LYS A 55 2.55 8.88 7.39
CA LYS A 55 1.82 8.49 6.18
C LYS A 55 0.88 7.31 6.44
N HIS A 56 1.37 6.25 7.09
CA HIS A 56 0.56 5.08 7.42
C HIS A 56 -0.59 5.42 8.38
N THR A 57 -0.31 6.28 9.37
CA THR A 57 -1.32 6.73 10.34
C THR A 57 -2.45 7.51 9.66
N ILE A 58 -2.13 8.42 8.74
CA ILE A 58 -3.13 9.18 7.97
C ILE A 58 -4.02 8.23 7.16
N VAL A 59 -3.43 7.24 6.49
CA VAL A 59 -4.18 6.26 5.70
C VAL A 59 -5.10 5.41 6.59
N LEU A 60 -4.62 4.94 7.76
CA LEU A 60 -5.44 4.19 8.72
C LEU A 60 -6.63 5.01 9.21
N VAL A 61 -6.40 6.25 9.65
CA VAL A 61 -7.46 7.16 10.13
C VAL A 61 -8.50 7.42 9.02
N THR A 62 -8.04 7.58 7.78
CA THR A 62 -8.92 7.78 6.62
C THR A 62 -9.85 6.58 6.41
N ILE A 63 -9.31 5.36 6.40
CA ILE A 63 -10.11 4.15 6.18
C ILE A 63 -11.10 3.90 7.33
N ILE A 64 -10.64 3.99 8.58
CA ILE A 64 -11.48 3.78 9.77
C ILE A 64 -12.64 4.79 9.81
N SER A 65 -12.44 6.02 9.33
CA SER A 65 -13.47 7.06 9.31
C SER A 65 -14.46 6.88 8.16
N ILE A 66 -13.96 6.57 6.95
CA ILE A 66 -14.79 6.53 5.73
C ILE A 66 -15.57 5.22 5.60
N TYR A 67 -15.00 4.10 6.01
CA TYR A 67 -15.60 2.77 5.81
C TYR A 67 -16.99 2.61 6.42
N PRO A 68 -17.21 2.85 7.74
CA PRO A 68 -18.54 2.68 8.34
C PRO A 68 -19.53 3.73 7.81
N TYR A 69 -19.05 4.90 7.39
CA TYR A 69 -19.87 5.95 6.80
C TYR A 69 -20.41 5.54 5.42
N LEU A 70 -19.55 5.04 4.53
CA LEU A 70 -19.96 4.56 3.21
C LEU A 70 -20.94 3.38 3.30
N ILE A 71 -20.71 2.44 4.22
CA ILE A 71 -21.64 1.33 4.45
C ILE A 71 -22.98 1.84 4.98
N SER A 72 -22.98 2.81 5.91
CA SER A 72 -24.21 3.41 6.43
C SER A 72 -25.04 4.11 5.36
N LEU A 73 -24.41 4.57 4.28
CA LEU A 73 -25.07 5.16 3.10
C LEU A 73 -25.51 4.14 2.04
N GLY A 74 -25.27 2.84 2.26
CA GLY A 74 -25.59 1.77 1.30
C GLY A 74 -24.52 1.55 0.22
N TYR A 75 -23.36 2.21 0.31
CA TYR A 75 -22.26 2.09 -0.65
C TYR A 75 -21.20 1.07 -0.21
N ALA A 76 -21.62 -0.11 0.23
CA ALA A 76 -20.72 -1.15 0.74
C ALA A 76 -19.67 -1.61 -0.30
N TRP A 77 -20.07 -1.75 -1.57
CA TRP A 77 -19.17 -2.11 -2.66
C TRP A 77 -18.04 -1.09 -2.86
N LEU A 78 -18.36 0.20 -2.71
CA LEU A 78 -17.39 1.29 -2.84
C LEU A 78 -16.42 1.27 -1.67
N ALA A 79 -16.93 1.10 -0.44
CA ALA A 79 -16.11 0.97 0.76
C ALA A 79 -15.09 -0.18 0.62
N GLN A 80 -15.55 -1.36 0.18
CA GLN A 80 -14.68 -2.53 -0.04
C GLN A 80 -13.64 -2.26 -1.14
N THR A 81 -14.04 -1.64 -2.25
CA THR A 81 -13.13 -1.30 -3.37
C THR A 81 -12.01 -0.36 -2.91
N VAL A 82 -12.34 0.64 -2.10
CA VAL A 82 -11.36 1.58 -1.53
C VAL A 82 -10.36 0.83 -0.65
N VAL A 83 -10.84 -0.06 0.24
CA VAL A 83 -9.96 -0.86 1.11
C VAL A 83 -9.05 -1.78 0.30
N TRP A 84 -9.60 -2.48 -0.71
CA TRP A 84 -8.81 -3.30 -1.63
C TRP A 84 -7.73 -2.51 -2.36
N GLY A 85 -8.05 -1.30 -2.83
CA GLY A 85 -7.08 -0.40 -3.46
C GLY A 85 -5.91 -0.08 -2.53
N TYR A 86 -6.18 0.20 -1.25
CA TYR A 86 -5.11 0.41 -0.27
C TYR A 86 -4.34 -0.87 0.05
N ILE A 87 -5.00 -2.03 0.16
CA ILE A 87 -4.29 -3.32 0.34
C ILE A 87 -3.28 -3.53 -0.79
N ILE A 88 -3.69 -3.32 -2.05
CA ILE A 88 -2.79 -3.47 -3.21
C ILE A 88 -1.60 -2.50 -3.12
N ASN A 89 -1.82 -1.25 -2.68
CA ASN A 89 -0.75 -0.29 -2.45
C ASN A 89 0.24 -0.77 -1.37
N TYR A 90 -0.27 -1.32 -0.27
CA TYR A 90 0.57 -1.87 0.80
C TYR A 90 1.34 -3.12 0.37
N LEU A 91 0.71 -4.03 -0.37
CA LEU A 91 1.37 -5.22 -0.93
C LEU A 91 2.49 -4.81 -1.91
N THR A 92 2.26 -3.77 -2.72
CA THR A 92 3.26 -3.21 -3.62
C THR A 92 4.48 -2.71 -2.83
N SER A 93 4.25 -1.89 -1.80
CA SER A 93 5.32 -1.35 -0.92
C SER A 93 6.11 -2.46 -0.20
N ILE A 94 5.43 -3.48 0.33
CA ILE A 94 6.07 -4.65 0.93
C ILE A 94 6.98 -5.35 -0.08
N THR A 95 6.49 -5.53 -1.31
CA THR A 95 7.24 -6.22 -2.36
C THR A 95 8.45 -5.40 -2.82
N GLU A 96 8.34 -4.07 -2.87
CA GLU A 96 9.47 -3.18 -3.12
C GLU A 96 10.54 -3.30 -2.02
N ASN A 97 10.14 -3.21 -0.75
CA ASN A 97 11.05 -3.42 0.39
C ASN A 97 11.73 -4.80 0.31
N TRP A 98 10.97 -5.84 -0.06
CA TRP A 98 11.48 -7.20 -0.24
C TRP A 98 12.54 -7.30 -1.35
N GLY A 99 12.28 -6.68 -2.50
CA GLY A 99 13.21 -6.66 -3.63
C GLY A 99 14.50 -5.90 -3.33
N GLU A 100 14.42 -4.78 -2.62
CA GLU A 100 15.58 -3.97 -2.24
C GLU A 100 16.46 -4.63 -1.17
N MET A 101 15.91 -5.54 -0.37
CA MET A 101 16.70 -6.41 0.52
C MET A 101 17.51 -7.47 -0.25
N GLY A 102 17.38 -7.54 -1.59
CA GLY A 102 18.08 -8.51 -2.43
C GLY A 102 17.44 -9.90 -2.41
N LEU A 103 16.23 -10.03 -1.86
CA LEU A 103 15.51 -11.28 -1.83
C LEU A 103 14.97 -11.62 -3.23
N TRP A 104 14.86 -12.92 -3.49
CA TRP A 104 14.37 -13.38 -4.79
C TRP A 104 12.90 -12.97 -4.99
N LEU A 105 12.60 -12.41 -6.16
CA LEU A 105 11.26 -12.09 -6.62
C LEU A 105 11.04 -12.69 -8.02
N PRO A 106 9.85 -13.22 -8.32
CA PRO A 106 9.49 -13.68 -9.66
C PRO A 106 9.69 -12.58 -10.72
N PRO A 107 10.13 -12.93 -11.95
CA PRO A 107 10.36 -11.96 -13.03
C PRO A 107 9.14 -11.09 -13.34
N GLN A 108 7.94 -11.66 -13.32
CA GLN A 108 6.69 -10.97 -13.61
C GLN A 108 6.39 -9.87 -12.60
N ILE A 109 6.63 -10.16 -11.31
CA ILE A 109 6.41 -9.20 -10.22
C ILE A 109 7.39 -8.04 -10.35
N LYS A 110 8.68 -8.33 -10.61
CA LYS A 110 9.69 -7.28 -10.83
C LYS A 110 9.30 -6.33 -11.96
N GLN A 111 8.78 -6.85 -13.08
CA GLN A 111 8.35 -6.01 -14.21
C GLN A 111 7.17 -5.11 -13.87
N ILE A 112 6.20 -5.61 -13.07
CA ILE A 112 5.04 -4.82 -12.64
C ILE A 112 5.49 -3.70 -11.69
N LEU A 113 6.36 -4.00 -10.73
CA LEU A 113 6.88 -3.01 -9.80
C LEU A 113 7.61 -1.87 -10.52
N VAL A 114 8.47 -2.20 -11.49
CA VAL A 114 9.18 -1.17 -12.28
C VAL A 114 8.21 -0.22 -12.98
N LYS A 115 7.05 -0.70 -13.45
CA LYS A 115 6.02 0.15 -14.08
C LYS A 115 5.23 1.01 -13.10
N LEU A 116 5.19 0.62 -11.82
CA LEU A 116 4.46 1.33 -10.77
C LEU A 116 5.31 2.38 -10.04
N GLN A 117 6.64 2.35 -10.24
CA GLN A 117 7.55 3.33 -9.65
C GLN A 117 7.30 4.73 -10.22
N SER A 118 7.38 5.75 -9.35
CA SER A 118 7.16 7.16 -9.72
C SER A 118 8.13 7.69 -10.78
N ASP A 119 9.30 7.08 -10.90
CA ASP A 119 10.36 7.47 -11.82
C ASP A 119 10.33 6.65 -13.12
N TYR A 120 9.25 5.89 -13.35
CA TYR A 120 9.03 5.15 -14.58
C TYR A 120 8.70 6.10 -15.73
N ASP A 121 9.64 6.30 -16.63
CA ASP A 121 9.40 6.96 -17.92
C ASP A 121 9.26 5.89 -19.01
N ALA A 122 8.09 5.83 -19.66
CA ALA A 122 7.83 4.89 -20.75
C ALA A 122 8.80 5.08 -21.94
N THR A 123 9.41 6.27 -22.08
CA THR A 123 10.38 6.56 -23.14
C THR A 123 11.74 5.89 -22.89
N ASP A 124 12.04 5.48 -21.66
CA ASP A 124 13.26 4.74 -21.32
C ASP A 124 13.18 3.25 -21.71
N TYR A 125 12.03 2.79 -22.25
CA TYR A 125 11.81 1.40 -22.63
C TYR A 125 11.40 1.32 -24.10
N ASN A 126 11.90 0.32 -24.80
CA ASN A 126 11.56 0.09 -26.20
C ASN A 126 10.06 -0.29 -26.31
N ALA A 127 9.28 0.46 -27.09
CA ALA A 127 7.85 0.26 -27.23
C ALA A 127 7.45 -1.11 -27.83
N ILE A 128 8.36 -1.77 -28.54
CA ILE A 128 8.11 -3.06 -29.22
C ILE A 128 8.65 -4.22 -28.36
N THR A 129 9.80 -4.06 -27.72
CA THR A 129 10.46 -5.16 -27.00
C THR A 129 10.38 -5.07 -25.47
N GLY A 130 9.95 -3.93 -24.91
CA GLY A 130 9.88 -3.68 -23.46
C GLY A 130 11.23 -3.62 -22.75
N ALA A 131 12.35 -3.76 -23.47
CA ALA A 131 13.70 -3.69 -22.92
C ALA A 131 14.07 -2.24 -22.57
N LYS A 132 14.72 -2.05 -21.41
CA LYS A 132 15.25 -0.74 -21.01
C LYS A 132 16.30 -0.29 -22.02
N GLN A 133 16.09 0.85 -22.65
CA GLN A 133 17.07 1.46 -23.54
C GLN A 133 18.25 1.92 -22.68
N ASN A 134 19.43 1.37 -22.94
CA ASN A 134 20.65 1.81 -22.27
C ASN A 134 20.98 3.21 -22.82
N LYS A 135 20.65 4.27 -22.09
CA LYS A 135 21.11 5.63 -22.41
C LYS A 135 22.64 5.62 -22.25
N GLY A 136 23.33 5.42 -23.36
CA GLY A 136 24.79 5.48 -23.45
C GLY A 136 25.29 6.76 -22.82
N GLY A 137 26.30 6.62 -21.97
CA GLY A 137 26.91 7.70 -21.23
C GLY A 137 27.43 8.83 -22.13
N LYS A 138 27.33 10.04 -21.59
CA LYS A 138 28.31 11.10 -21.78
C LYS A 138 28.78 11.53 -20.41
#